data_AF-A0A914L223-F1
#
_entry.id   AF-A0A914L223-F1
#
_cell.length_a   1.000
_cell.length_b   1.000
_cell.length_c   1.000
_cell.angle_alpha   90.00
_cell.angle_beta   90.00
_cell.angle_gamma   90.00
#
_symmetry.space_group_name_H-M   'P 1'
#
loop_
_entity.id
_entity.type
_entity.pdbx_description
1 polymer ?
#
loop_
_entity_poly.entity_id
_entity_poly.type
_entity_poly.pdbx_seq_one_letter_code
_entity_poly.pdbx_strand_id
1 'polypeptide(L)'
;MTSSKFIFVTRDNDEIQIPPQFCDKIAFIKNFVDTYEDVKKIQIPSNAPKTGKEQLEIIIKFLETLEANKAFDEEFDKSNQPGDETNTRSRSNSLSNNLWIKNFFDKYQRSQLFEAIESANFLGVIDFVDPLAEYIAQKITQIKSTDEMTEFFGYPMEEEMKELFEKFVKENEKAHQQQKEKEEKEALKMKEEEEKRLKAEEAWSEALNEPDAKNDDNDDDIGLP
;
A
#
# COMPACT_ATOMS: atom_id res chain seq x y z
N MET A 1 -18.15 25.67 -12.16
CA MET A 1 -17.91 26.59 -11.04
C MET A 1 -16.40 26.82 -10.96
N THR A 2 -15.95 28.07 -10.97
CA THR A 2 -14.51 28.40 -10.99
C THR A 2 -13.85 27.90 -9.72
N SER A 3 -12.92 26.97 -9.88
CA SER A 3 -12.07 26.42 -8.84
C SER A 3 -11.31 27.54 -8.13
N SER A 4 -11.79 27.97 -6.96
CA SER A 4 -11.19 29.04 -6.17
C SER A 4 -9.81 28.58 -5.71
N LYS A 5 -8.76 29.24 -6.20
CA LYS A 5 -7.39 28.96 -5.79
C LYS A 5 -7.24 29.29 -4.30
N PHE A 6 -6.80 28.33 -3.50
CA PHE A 6 -6.55 28.52 -2.09
C PHE A 6 -5.07 28.80 -1.83
N ILE A 7 -4.74 29.74 -0.95
CA ILE A 7 -3.36 30.14 -0.66
C ILE A 7 -3.04 29.88 0.81
N PHE A 8 -2.04 29.06 1.07
CA PHE A 8 -1.39 28.97 2.37
C PHE A 8 -0.24 29.96 2.44
N VAL A 9 -0.16 30.68 3.55
CA VAL A 9 1.04 31.45 3.89
C VAL A 9 1.78 30.74 5.01
N THR A 10 3.01 30.35 4.74
CA THR A 10 3.89 29.67 5.68
C THR A 10 4.31 30.61 6.80
N ARG A 11 4.95 30.06 7.82
CA ARG A 11 5.56 30.86 8.90
C ARG A 11 6.66 31.81 8.39
N ASP A 12 7.31 31.44 7.30
CA ASP A 12 8.39 32.24 6.68
C ASP A 12 7.85 33.28 5.69
N ASN A 13 6.52 33.48 5.67
CA ASN A 13 5.77 34.34 4.74
C ASN A 13 5.83 33.90 3.27
N ASP A 14 6.18 32.63 3.00
CA ASP A 14 6.05 32.07 1.67
C ASP A 14 4.59 31.79 1.36
N GLU A 15 4.17 32.10 0.13
CA GLU A 15 2.83 31.77 -0.35
C GLU A 15 2.86 30.51 -1.20
N ILE A 16 1.97 29.57 -0.89
CA ILE A 16 1.82 28.31 -1.59
C ILE A 16 0.37 28.16 -1.99
N GLN A 17 0.16 27.95 -3.29
CA GLN A 17 -1.16 27.68 -3.81
C GLN A 17 -1.49 26.20 -3.58
N ILE A 18 -2.60 25.94 -2.90
CA ILE A 18 -3.13 24.59 -2.72
C ILE A 18 -4.10 24.29 -3.86
N PRO A 19 -3.89 23.18 -4.58
CA PRO A 19 -4.85 22.69 -5.57
C PRO A 19 -6.22 22.46 -4.92
N PRO A 20 -7.32 22.98 -5.49
CA PRO A 20 -8.62 22.94 -4.82
C PRO A 20 -9.15 21.54 -4.52
N GLN A 21 -8.74 20.53 -5.30
CA GLN A 21 -9.07 19.12 -5.02
C GLN A 21 -8.50 18.60 -3.68
N PHE A 22 -7.45 19.24 -3.14
CA PHE A 22 -6.84 18.86 -1.87
C PHE A 22 -7.35 19.66 -0.67
N CYS A 23 -8.21 20.67 -0.87
CA CYS A 23 -8.72 21.48 0.24
C CYS A 23 -9.50 20.62 1.27
N ASP A 24 -10.26 19.64 0.80
CA ASP A 24 -11.01 18.71 1.66
C ASP A 24 -10.13 17.66 2.35
N LYS A 25 -8.90 17.46 1.83
CA LYS A 25 -7.91 16.53 2.38
C LYS A 25 -7.10 17.13 3.52
N ILE A 26 -7.12 18.45 3.63
CA ILE A 26 -6.40 19.19 4.66
C ILE A 26 -7.44 19.69 5.66
N ALA A 27 -7.62 18.94 6.76
CA ALA A 27 -8.64 19.24 7.76
C ALA A 27 -8.53 20.68 8.29
N PHE A 28 -7.32 21.21 8.41
CA PHE A 28 -7.09 22.60 8.76
C PHE A 28 -7.74 23.57 7.76
N ILE A 29 -7.49 23.44 6.46
CA ILE A 29 -8.13 24.29 5.43
C ILE A 29 -9.65 24.11 5.46
N LYS A 30 -10.10 22.85 5.45
CA LYS A 30 -11.51 22.51 5.39
C LYS A 30 -12.30 23.20 6.50
N ASN A 31 -11.80 23.15 7.74
CA ASN A 31 -12.46 23.81 8.87
C ASN A 31 -12.58 25.33 8.67
N PHE A 32 -11.60 26.00 8.07
CA PHE A 32 -11.69 27.43 7.79
C PHE A 32 -12.67 27.75 6.66
N VAL A 33 -12.66 26.97 5.57
CA VAL A 33 -13.58 27.14 4.44
C VAL A 33 -15.02 26.88 4.89
N ASP A 34 -15.24 25.90 5.76
CA ASP A 34 -16.55 25.56 6.31
C ASP A 34 -17.05 26.61 7.33
N THR A 35 -16.15 27.31 8.01
CA THR A 35 -16.50 28.28 9.07
C THR A 35 -16.68 29.71 8.55
N TYR A 36 -15.91 30.11 7.54
CA TYR A 36 -15.85 31.50 7.08
C TYR A 36 -16.14 31.59 5.59
N GLU A 37 -17.13 32.42 5.24
CA GLU A 37 -17.43 32.73 3.84
C GLU A 37 -16.23 33.47 3.18
N ASP A 38 -15.92 33.11 1.92
CA ASP A 38 -14.90 33.75 1.07
C ASP A 38 -13.43 33.67 1.53
N VAL A 39 -13.05 32.71 2.39
CA VAL A 39 -11.62 32.50 2.71
C VAL A 39 -10.86 31.95 1.51
N LYS A 40 -9.91 32.75 1.01
CA LYS A 40 -8.99 32.37 -0.08
C LYS A 40 -7.54 32.24 0.37
N LYS A 41 -7.23 32.72 1.57
CA LYS A 41 -5.88 32.81 2.10
C LYS A 41 -5.86 32.54 3.61
N ILE A 42 -5.02 31.61 4.07
CA ILE A 42 -4.79 31.35 5.49
C ILE A 42 -3.32 31.49 5.82
N GLN A 43 -3.05 32.23 6.90
CA GLN A 43 -1.74 32.30 7.53
C GLN A 43 -1.60 31.18 8.56
N ILE A 44 -0.52 30.41 8.46
CA ILE A 44 -0.16 29.44 9.50
C ILE A 44 0.20 30.22 10.78
N PRO A 45 -0.39 29.87 11.94
CA PRO A 45 -0.14 30.59 13.17
C PRO A 45 1.30 30.37 13.64
N SER A 46 1.86 31.34 14.37
CA SER A 46 3.27 31.34 14.77
C SER A 46 3.66 30.21 15.74
N ASN A 47 2.67 29.58 16.38
CA ASN A 47 2.84 28.43 17.27
C ASN A 47 2.76 27.07 16.56
N ALA A 48 2.50 27.04 15.25
CA ALA A 48 2.56 25.81 14.47
C ALA A 48 3.99 25.24 14.45
N PRO A 49 4.14 23.92 14.21
CA PRO A 49 5.45 23.33 13.88
C PRO A 49 6.08 24.05 12.68
N LYS A 50 7.34 23.75 12.37
CA LYS A 50 8.05 24.35 11.21
C LYS A 50 7.42 23.87 9.90
N THR A 51 6.27 24.43 9.56
CA THR A 51 5.57 24.20 8.31
C THR A 51 6.01 25.27 7.32
N GLY A 52 7.21 25.05 6.79
CA GLY A 52 7.79 25.85 5.73
C GLY A 52 7.28 25.41 4.36
N LYS A 53 7.85 26.03 3.32
CA LYS A 53 7.45 25.75 1.94
C LYS A 53 7.78 24.33 1.50
N GLU A 54 8.95 23.85 1.90
CA GLU A 54 9.44 22.53 1.56
C GLU A 54 8.52 21.41 2.07
N GLN A 55 8.12 21.46 3.34
CA GLN A 55 7.26 20.43 3.95
C GLN A 55 5.89 20.38 3.26
N LEU A 56 5.31 21.55 2.96
CA LEU A 56 4.04 21.65 2.22
C LEU A 56 4.16 21.11 0.80
N GLU A 57 5.25 21.40 0.08
CA GLU A 57 5.48 20.85 -1.25
C GLU A 57 5.59 19.32 -1.24
N ILE A 58 6.24 18.73 -0.23
CA ILE A 58 6.34 17.27 -0.08
C ILE A 58 4.94 16.66 0.10
N ILE A 59 4.13 17.24 0.99
CA ILE A 59 2.78 16.78 1.27
C ILE A 59 1.89 16.89 0.02
N ILE A 60 1.93 18.03 -0.67
CA ILE A 60 1.11 18.24 -1.88
C ILE A 60 1.54 17.28 -3.00
N LYS A 61 2.84 17.13 -3.27
CA LYS A 61 3.36 16.20 -4.28
C LYS A 61 2.96 14.75 -3.96
N PHE A 62 2.91 14.39 -2.69
CA PHE A 62 2.44 13.07 -2.28
C PHE A 62 0.96 12.89 -2.60
N LEU A 63 0.10 13.86 -2.26
CA LEU A 63 -1.33 13.81 -2.56
C LEU A 63 -1.60 13.73 -4.07
N GLU A 64 -0.86 14.49 -4.88
CA GLU A 64 -0.91 14.40 -6.34
C GLU A 64 -0.54 13.01 -6.85
N THR A 65 0.54 12.43 -6.30
CA THR A 65 0.97 11.08 -6.66
C THR A 65 -0.07 10.03 -6.23
N LEU A 66 -0.65 10.19 -5.04
CA LEU A 66 -1.68 9.30 -4.51
C LEU A 66 -2.93 9.31 -5.38
N GLU A 67 -3.41 10.48 -5.80
CA GLU A 67 -4.56 10.58 -6.72
C GLU A 67 -4.27 9.96 -8.09
N ALA A 68 -3.08 10.20 -8.65
CA ALA A 68 -2.68 9.63 -9.93
C ALA A 68 -2.64 8.09 -9.89
N ASN A 69 -2.16 7.50 -8.79
CA ASN A 69 -2.12 6.04 -8.64
C ASN A 69 -3.52 5.45 -8.36
N LYS A 70 -4.37 6.13 -7.58
CA LYS A 70 -5.77 5.70 -7.38
C LYS A 70 -6.55 5.66 -8.69
N ALA A 71 -6.37 6.66 -9.56
CA ALA A 71 -6.99 6.67 -10.87
C ALA A 71 -6.57 5.48 -11.74
N PHE A 72 -5.29 5.10 -11.69
CA PHE A 72 -4.76 3.95 -12.43
C PHE A 72 -5.36 2.62 -11.93
N ASP A 73 -5.45 2.42 -10.61
CA ASP A 73 -6.04 1.21 -10.02
C ASP A 73 -7.53 1.07 -10.38
N GLU A 74 -8.28 2.17 -10.40
CA GLU A 74 -9.70 2.16 -10.78
C GLU A 74 -9.93 1.87 -12.27
N GLU A 75 -9.03 2.28 -13.16
CA GLU A 75 -9.09 1.95 -14.60
C GLU A 75 -8.74 0.47 -14.85
N PHE A 76 -7.79 -0.09 -14.10
CA PHE A 76 -7.42 -1.50 -14.19
C PHE A 76 -8.52 -2.43 -13.67
N ASP A 77 -9.18 -2.07 -12.57
CA ASP A 77 -10.31 -2.84 -12.02
C ASP A 77 -11.53 -2.87 -12.96
N LYS A 78 -11.81 -1.76 -13.66
CA LYS A 78 -12.93 -1.68 -14.62
C LYS A 78 -12.73 -2.48 -15.90
N SER A 79 -11.48 -2.81 -16.25
CA SER A 79 -11.16 -3.59 -17.46
C SER A 79 -11.21 -5.11 -17.23
N ASN A 80 -11.38 -5.57 -15.99
CA ASN A 80 -11.28 -6.98 -15.58
C ASN A 80 -12.51 -7.57 -14.87
N GLN A 81 -13.73 -7.07 -15.10
CA GLN A 81 -14.95 -7.74 -14.63
C GLN A 81 -15.98 -8.03 -15.73
N PRO A 82 -16.23 -9.31 -16.08
CA PRO A 82 -17.59 -9.77 -16.33
C PRO A 82 -18.32 -9.84 -14.98
N GLY A 83 -19.56 -9.34 -14.95
CA GLY A 83 -20.26 -8.97 -13.72
C GLY A 83 -20.42 -10.10 -12.70
N ASP A 84 -20.13 -9.77 -11.44
CA ASP A 84 -20.86 -10.30 -10.30
C ASP A 84 -20.77 -9.29 -9.15
N GLU A 85 -21.82 -8.48 -9.00
CA GLU A 85 -22.00 -7.58 -7.88
C GLU A 85 -22.50 -8.41 -6.69
N THR A 86 -21.62 -8.78 -5.75
CA THR A 86 -21.94 -8.91 -4.30
C THR A 86 -20.74 -9.44 -3.50
N ASN A 87 -19.89 -8.53 -3.01
CA ASN A 87 -19.33 -8.56 -1.64
C ASN A 87 -18.34 -7.41 -1.43
N THR A 88 -18.87 -6.25 -1.05
CA THR A 88 -18.11 -5.23 -0.34
C THR A 88 -17.66 -5.76 1.02
N ARG A 89 -16.33 -5.82 1.22
CA ARG A 89 -15.54 -5.86 2.48
C ARG A 89 -14.63 -7.07 2.56
N SER A 90 -13.45 -6.91 1.97
CA SER A 90 -12.14 -7.12 2.63
C SER A 90 -11.07 -6.92 1.55
N ARG A 91 -10.74 -5.67 1.23
CA ARG A 91 -9.45 -5.40 0.58
C ARG A 91 -8.39 -5.56 1.65
N SER A 92 -8.04 -6.80 1.94
CA SER A 92 -6.71 -7.14 2.45
C SER A 92 -5.75 -6.78 1.32
N ASN A 93 -5.31 -5.52 1.28
CA ASN A 93 -4.17 -5.09 0.47
C ASN A 93 -2.92 -5.77 1.05
N SER A 94 -2.73 -7.04 0.71
CA SER A 94 -1.55 -7.80 1.07
C SER A 94 -0.34 -7.22 0.32
N LEU A 95 0.45 -6.42 1.02
CA LEU A 95 1.92 -6.37 1.03
C LEU A 95 2.73 -6.13 -0.29
N SER A 96 2.13 -6.14 -1.48
CA SER A 96 2.80 -5.83 -2.77
C SER A 96 2.44 -4.46 -3.36
N ASN A 97 1.39 -3.79 -2.86
CA ASN A 97 0.72 -2.69 -3.55
C ASN A 97 1.17 -1.24 -3.24
N ASN A 98 2.33 -1.02 -2.60
CA ASN A 98 2.80 0.34 -2.26
C ASN A 98 4.26 0.62 -2.63
N LEU A 99 4.83 -0.06 -3.64
CA LEU A 99 6.20 0.21 -4.10
C LEU A 99 6.40 1.68 -4.49
N TRP A 100 5.37 2.33 -5.03
CA TRP A 100 5.41 3.75 -5.36
C TRP A 100 5.55 4.65 -4.11
N ILE A 101 4.94 4.27 -2.98
CA ILE A 101 5.03 5.01 -1.71
C ILE A 101 6.46 4.99 -1.21
N LYS A 102 7.06 3.79 -1.19
CA LYS A 102 8.48 3.62 -0.87
C LYS A 102 9.37 4.45 -1.80
N ASN A 103 9.15 4.35 -3.11
CA ASN A 103 9.92 5.09 -4.12
C ASN A 103 9.72 6.62 -4.00
N PHE A 104 8.57 7.07 -3.50
CA PHE A 104 8.32 8.47 -3.23
C PHE A 104 9.14 8.94 -2.02
N PHE A 105 9.02 8.26 -0.88
CA PHE A 105 9.70 8.67 0.35
C PHE A 105 11.21 8.47 0.31
N ASP A 106 11.74 7.48 -0.41
CA ASP A 106 13.19 7.26 -0.60
C ASP A 106 13.89 8.45 -1.30
N LYS A 107 13.15 9.38 -1.94
CA LYS A 107 13.72 10.59 -2.59
C LYS A 107 14.09 11.69 -1.60
N TYR A 108 13.56 11.63 -0.38
CA TYR A 108 13.69 12.69 0.61
C TYR A 108 14.62 12.26 1.74
N GLN A 109 15.34 13.22 2.29
CA GLN A 109 16.14 13.02 3.47
C GLN A 109 15.23 12.79 4.67
N ARG A 110 15.73 12.02 5.63
CA ARG A 110 15.03 11.71 6.87
C ARG A 110 14.52 12.95 7.59
N SER A 111 15.35 13.98 7.74
CA SER A 111 14.97 15.26 8.39
C SER A 111 13.77 15.91 7.71
N GLN A 112 13.75 15.96 6.38
CA GLN A 112 12.64 16.49 5.59
C GLN A 112 11.36 15.70 5.84
N LEU A 113 11.44 14.37 5.92
CA LEU A 113 10.28 13.50 6.19
C LEU A 113 9.73 13.70 7.61
N PHE A 114 10.59 13.85 8.62
CA PHE A 114 10.14 14.13 10.00
C PHE A 114 9.48 15.50 10.12
N GLU A 115 10.03 16.53 9.49
CA GLU A 115 9.38 17.86 9.49
C GLU A 115 8.07 17.85 8.69
N ALA A 116 8.00 17.06 7.61
CA ALA A 116 6.79 16.88 6.83
C ALA A 116 5.70 16.12 7.62
N ILE A 117 6.03 15.08 8.39
CA ILE A 117 5.02 14.35 9.19
C ILE A 117 4.46 15.23 10.31
N GLU A 118 5.30 16.04 10.97
CA GLU A 118 4.85 17.01 11.98
C GLU A 118 3.89 18.04 11.37
N SER A 119 4.26 18.59 10.20
CA SER A 119 3.42 19.53 9.46
C SER A 119 2.11 18.91 9.01
N ALA A 120 2.15 17.69 8.45
CA ALA A 120 0.96 16.97 8.01
C ALA A 120 0.01 16.66 9.17
N ASN A 121 0.55 16.28 10.34
CA ASN A 121 -0.24 16.03 11.54
C ASN A 121 -0.92 17.31 12.04
N PHE A 122 -0.20 18.45 12.07
CA PHE A 122 -0.80 19.75 12.42
C PHE A 122 -1.92 20.16 11.45
N LEU A 123 -1.69 19.96 10.15
CA LEU A 123 -2.65 20.30 9.09
C LEU A 123 -3.81 19.29 8.98
N GLY A 124 -3.70 18.13 9.62
CA GLY A 124 -4.68 17.05 9.59
C GLY A 124 -4.76 16.32 8.24
N VAL A 125 -3.61 16.05 7.63
CA VAL A 125 -3.49 15.32 6.34
C VAL A 125 -3.22 13.84 6.59
N ILE A 126 -4.26 13.10 7.00
CA ILE A 126 -4.15 11.67 7.38
C ILE A 126 -3.63 10.82 6.20
N ASP A 127 -4.08 11.13 4.98
CA ASP A 127 -3.65 10.44 3.75
C ASP A 127 -2.12 10.49 3.55
N PHE A 128 -1.39 11.43 4.18
CA PHE A 128 0.06 11.50 4.18
C PHE A 128 0.70 10.87 5.43
N VAL A 129 0.10 11.09 6.60
CA VAL A 129 0.64 10.64 7.89
C VAL A 129 0.70 9.12 7.96
N ASP A 130 -0.39 8.42 7.61
CA ASP A 130 -0.47 6.96 7.76
C ASP A 130 0.56 6.24 6.86
N PRO A 131 0.66 6.56 5.55
CA PRO A 131 1.66 5.91 4.70
C PRO A 131 3.11 6.21 5.10
N LEU A 132 3.38 7.43 5.59
CA LEU A 132 4.73 7.78 6.04
C LEU A 132 5.08 7.06 7.35
N ALA A 133 4.14 6.95 8.28
CA ALA A 133 4.32 6.19 9.51
C ALA A 133 4.58 4.71 9.21
N GLU A 134 3.82 4.12 8.28
CA GLU A 134 4.04 2.75 7.83
C GLU A 134 5.41 2.58 7.17
N TYR A 135 5.82 3.51 6.29
CA TYR A 135 7.14 3.50 5.67
C TYR A 135 8.28 3.59 6.70
N ILE A 136 8.16 4.47 7.70
CA ILE A 136 9.16 4.60 8.78
C ILE A 136 9.19 3.32 9.63
N ALA A 137 8.04 2.75 9.97
CA ALA A 137 7.95 1.49 10.70
C ALA A 137 8.64 0.35 9.91
N GLN A 138 8.38 0.25 8.61
CA GLN A 138 9.06 -0.72 7.73
C GLN A 138 10.58 -0.52 7.75
N LYS A 139 11.08 0.72 7.64
CA LYS A 139 12.52 1.01 7.75
C LYS A 139 13.09 0.55 9.09
N ILE A 140 12.40 0.83 10.20
CA ILE A 140 12.84 0.40 11.54
C ILE A 140 12.92 -1.12 11.64
N THR A 141 11.93 -1.85 11.12
CA THR A 141 11.95 -3.32 11.14
C THR A 141 13.07 -3.96 10.31
N GLN A 142 13.66 -3.20 9.38
CA GLN A 142 14.78 -3.65 8.53
C GLN A 142 16.15 -3.39 9.16
N ILE A 143 16.22 -2.61 10.25
CA ILE A 143 17.47 -2.30 10.96
C ILE A 143 17.93 -3.52 11.74
N LYS A 144 19.21 -3.89 11.58
CA LYS A 144 19.79 -5.11 12.15
C LYS A 144 20.74 -4.84 13.31
N SER A 145 21.18 -3.61 13.49
CA SER A 145 22.15 -3.25 14.53
C SER A 145 21.80 -1.98 15.27
N THR A 146 22.30 -1.86 16.49
CA THR A 146 22.17 -0.66 17.31
C THR A 146 22.89 0.53 16.70
N ASP A 147 23.95 0.30 15.93
CA ASP A 147 24.67 1.34 15.18
C ASP A 147 23.84 1.88 14.02
N GLU A 148 23.23 1.01 13.20
CA GLU A 148 22.30 1.41 12.14
C GLU A 148 21.09 2.17 12.69
N MET A 149 20.57 1.74 13.85
CA MET A 149 19.48 2.41 14.55
C MET A 149 19.91 3.81 15.04
N THR A 150 21.12 3.92 15.57
CA THR A 150 21.71 5.20 16.02
C THR A 150 21.90 6.15 14.84
N GLU A 151 22.38 5.65 13.70
CA GLU A 151 22.50 6.41 12.46
C GLU A 151 21.12 6.86 11.94
N PHE A 152 20.15 5.95 11.96
CA PHE A 152 18.78 6.24 11.51
C PHE A 152 18.12 7.30 12.39
N PHE A 153 18.22 7.22 13.72
CA PHE A 153 17.57 8.21 14.59
C PHE A 153 18.40 9.49 14.78
N GLY A 154 19.73 9.41 14.59
CA GLY A 154 20.66 10.54 14.72
C GLY A 154 21.01 10.89 16.17
N TYR A 155 20.74 9.99 17.12
CA TYR A 155 21.14 10.14 18.51
C TYR A 155 21.60 8.80 19.08
N PRO A 156 22.59 8.80 19.99
CA PRO A 156 23.08 7.57 20.59
C PRO A 156 21.98 6.91 21.42
N MET A 157 21.80 5.61 21.24
CA MET A 157 20.90 4.83 22.08
C MET A 157 21.45 4.68 23.50
N GLU A 158 20.57 4.85 24.48
CA GLU A 158 20.84 4.52 25.87
C GLU A 158 21.04 3.00 26.04
N GLU A 159 21.83 2.60 27.04
CA GLU A 159 22.25 1.21 27.22
C GLU A 159 21.06 0.26 27.43
N GLU A 160 20.03 0.69 28.17
CA GLU A 160 18.78 -0.06 28.36
C GLU A 160 18.02 -0.27 27.04
N MET A 161 18.03 0.74 26.16
CA MET A 161 17.39 0.63 24.84
C MET A 161 18.16 -0.31 23.90
N LYS A 162 19.50 -0.36 24.02
CA LYS A 162 20.32 -1.30 23.24
C LYS A 162 19.95 -2.75 23.55
N GLU A 163 19.85 -3.09 24.83
CA GLU A 163 19.48 -4.45 25.24
C GLU A 163 18.07 -4.84 24.76
N LEU A 164 17.12 -3.92 24.83
CA LEU A 164 15.76 -4.13 24.31
C LEU A 164 15.76 -4.30 22.79
N PHE A 165 16.53 -3.48 22.07
CA PHE A 165 16.64 -3.56 20.62
C PHE A 165 17.27 -4.87 20.17
N GLU A 166 18.33 -5.35 20.83
CA GLU A 166 18.94 -6.64 20.50
C GLU A 166 17.99 -7.83 20.70
N LYS A 167 17.13 -7.77 21.73
CA LYS A 167 16.06 -8.77 21.93
C LYS A 167 15.04 -8.69 20.80
N PHE A 168 14.59 -7.47 20.47
CA PHE A 168 13.66 -7.22 19.38
C PHE A 168 14.17 -7.75 18.04
N VAL A 169 15.43 -7.48 17.67
CA VAL A 169 16.03 -7.97 16.41
C VAL A 169 16.01 -9.51 16.37
N LYS A 170 16.43 -10.18 17.45
CA LYS A 170 16.44 -11.66 17.51
C LYS A 170 15.03 -12.26 17.41
N GLU A 171 14.06 -11.66 18.09
CA GLU A 171 12.66 -12.09 18.02
C GLU A 171 12.07 -11.88 16.61
N ASN A 172 12.37 -10.74 15.99
CA ASN A 172 11.89 -10.40 14.67
C ASN A 172 12.51 -11.31 13.58
N GLU A 173 13.81 -11.59 13.63
CA GLU A 173 14.47 -12.56 12.73
C GLU A 173 13.84 -13.95 12.84
N LYS A 174 13.58 -14.40 14.07
CA LYS A 174 12.93 -15.70 14.31
C LYS A 174 11.50 -15.72 13.78
N ALA A 175 10.73 -14.64 13.96
CA ALA A 175 9.38 -14.52 13.43
C ALA A 175 9.37 -14.56 11.89
N HIS A 176 10.26 -13.82 11.24
CA HIS A 176 10.41 -13.83 9.78
C HIS A 176 10.83 -15.20 9.25
N GLN A 177 11.74 -15.90 9.92
CA GLN A 177 12.14 -17.25 9.52
C GLN A 177 10.97 -18.24 9.61
N GLN A 178 10.19 -18.20 10.70
CA GLN A 178 9.00 -19.04 10.85
C GLN A 178 7.93 -18.75 9.80
N GLN A 179 7.73 -17.46 9.47
CA GLN A 179 6.79 -17.07 8.42
C GLN A 179 7.25 -17.57 7.04
N LYS A 180 8.53 -17.40 6.71
CA LYS A 180 9.11 -17.89 5.47
C LYS A 180 9.00 -19.42 5.34
N GLU A 181 9.30 -20.16 6.40
CA GLU A 181 9.13 -21.63 6.42
C GLU A 181 7.66 -22.04 6.24
N LYS A 182 6.71 -21.26 6.77
CA LYS A 182 5.28 -21.51 6.60
C LYS A 182 4.85 -21.26 5.15
N GLU A 183 5.27 -20.14 4.57
CA GLU A 183 5.00 -19.78 3.17
C GLU A 183 5.60 -20.79 2.21
N GLU A 184 6.83 -21.27 2.44
CA GLU A 184 7.46 -22.32 1.64
C GLU A 184 6.69 -23.65 1.72
N LYS A 185 6.24 -24.05 2.92
CA LYS A 185 5.41 -25.25 3.10
C LYS A 185 4.05 -25.12 2.42
N GLU A 186 3.43 -23.95 2.45
CA GLU A 186 2.15 -23.68 1.81
C GLU A 186 2.27 -23.65 0.28
N ALA A 187 3.33 -23.02 -0.24
CA ALA A 187 3.65 -23.03 -1.66
C ALA A 187 3.95 -24.44 -2.19
N LEU A 188 4.65 -25.27 -1.41
CA LEU A 188 4.89 -26.68 -1.76
C LEU A 188 3.60 -27.49 -1.79
N LYS A 189 2.70 -27.31 -0.80
CA LYS A 189 1.39 -27.98 -0.79
C LYS A 189 0.53 -27.59 -1.99
N MET A 190 0.47 -26.31 -2.32
CA MET A 190 -0.27 -25.81 -3.49
C MET A 190 0.27 -26.41 -4.79
N LYS A 191 1.60 -26.47 -4.96
CA LYS A 191 2.23 -27.13 -6.12
C LYS A 191 1.91 -28.62 -6.21
N GLU A 192 1.95 -29.34 -5.09
CA GLU A 192 1.62 -30.76 -5.06
C GLU A 192 0.13 -31.01 -5.40
N GLU A 193 -0.77 -30.17 -4.91
CA GLU A 193 -2.20 -30.23 -5.21
C GLU A 193 -2.49 -29.91 -6.69
N GLU A 194 -1.83 -28.90 -7.25
CA GLU A 194 -1.93 -28.56 -8.67
C GLU A 194 -1.40 -29.69 -9.57
N GLU A 195 -0.28 -30.31 -9.23
CA GLU A 195 0.27 -31.46 -9.97
C GLU A 195 -0.69 -32.67 -9.92
N LYS A 196 -1.29 -32.94 -8.76
CA LYS A 196 -2.31 -34.00 -8.62
C LYS A 196 -3.55 -33.70 -9.44
N ARG A 197 -3.99 -32.45 -9.48
CA ARG A 197 -5.14 -32.02 -10.28
C ARG A 197 -4.87 -32.22 -11.78
N LEU A 198 -3.69 -31.80 -12.25
CA LEU A 198 -3.28 -31.97 -13.66
C LEU A 198 -3.20 -33.45 -14.05
N LYS A 199 -2.61 -34.30 -13.20
CA LYS A 199 -2.57 -35.77 -13.47
C LYS A 199 -3.96 -36.41 -13.50
N ALA A 200 -4.87 -35.97 -12.63
CA ALA A 200 -6.25 -36.46 -12.66
C ALA A 200 -6.98 -36.01 -13.95
N GLU A 201 -6.73 -34.79 -14.41
CA GLU A 201 -7.29 -34.25 -15.65
C GLU A 201 -6.75 -34.95 -16.90
N GLU A 202 -5.44 -35.26 -16.94
CA GLU A 202 -4.83 -36.09 -17.98
C GLU A 202 -5.44 -37.51 -18.02
N ALA A 203 -5.56 -38.18 -16.86
CA ALA A 203 -6.14 -39.52 -16.78
C ALA A 203 -7.62 -39.55 -17.21
N TRP A 204 -8.40 -38.53 -16.86
CA TRP A 204 -9.78 -38.40 -17.34
C TRP A 204 -9.85 -38.16 -18.85
N SER A 205 -8.93 -37.35 -19.39
CA SER A 205 -8.86 -37.06 -20.83
C SER A 205 -8.41 -38.28 -21.65
N GLU A 206 -7.54 -39.12 -21.10
CA GLU A 206 -7.11 -40.37 -21.73
C GLU A 206 -8.23 -41.43 -21.69
N ALA A 207 -8.95 -41.56 -20.58
CA ALA A 207 -10.10 -42.47 -20.45
C ALA A 207 -11.27 -42.09 -21.38
N LEU A 208 -11.44 -40.81 -21.72
CA LEU A 208 -12.44 -40.35 -22.69
C LEU A 208 -12.02 -40.53 -24.16
N ASN A 209 -10.74 -40.77 -24.42
CA ASN A 209 -10.17 -40.95 -25.76
C ASN A 209 -9.79 -42.41 -26.06
N GLU A 210 -10.03 -43.36 -25.16
CA GLU A 210 -9.95 -44.78 -25.51
C GLU A 210 -11.01 -45.09 -26.58
N PRO A 211 -10.61 -45.52 -27.79
CA PRO A 211 -11.58 -45.91 -28.81
C PRO A 211 -12.30 -47.16 -28.32
N ASP A 212 -13.64 -47.13 -28.35
CA ASP A 212 -14.51 -48.30 -28.14
C ASP A 212 -14.04 -49.47 -29.01
N ALA A 213 -13.17 -50.30 -28.43
CA ALA A 213 -12.62 -51.46 -29.09
C ALA A 213 -13.62 -52.60 -28.96
N LYS A 214 -14.49 -52.67 -29.98
CA LYS A 214 -15.24 -53.85 -30.46
C LYS A 214 -16.41 -54.31 -29.58
N ASN A 215 -17.60 -53.81 -29.89
CA ASN A 215 -18.78 -54.68 -30.02
C ASN A 215 -18.91 -55.07 -31.50
N ASP A 216 -18.27 -56.17 -31.89
CA ASP A 216 -18.67 -56.94 -33.06
C ASP A 216 -19.92 -57.74 -32.67
N ASP A 217 -21.09 -57.11 -32.77
CA ASP A 217 -22.38 -57.80 -32.89
C ASP A 217 -23.07 -57.23 -34.13
N ASN A 218 -22.66 -57.72 -35.30
CA ASN A 218 -23.47 -57.62 -36.51
C ASN A 218 -24.26 -58.92 -36.66
N ASP A 219 -25.57 -58.75 -36.52
CA ASP A 219 -26.66 -59.55 -37.06
C ASP A 219 -26.30 -60.30 -38.36
N ASP A 220 -26.73 -61.58 -38.43
CA ASP A 220 -27.56 -62.09 -39.53
C ASP A 220 -27.66 -63.63 -39.46
N ASP A 221 -28.70 -64.18 -38.80
CA ASP A 221 -29.36 -65.39 -39.30
C ASP A 221 -30.77 -65.59 -38.71
N ILE A 222 -31.79 -64.96 -39.33
CA ILE A 222 -33.15 -65.51 -39.35
C ILE A 222 -33.65 -65.46 -40.80
N GLY A 223 -33.23 -66.45 -41.59
CA GLY A 223 -34.00 -66.91 -42.75
C GLY A 223 -34.74 -68.20 -42.38
N LEU A 224 -36.03 -68.12 -42.06
CA LEU A 224 -36.93 -69.27 -42.02
C LEU A 224 -37.86 -69.26 -43.24
N PRO A 225 -38.11 -70.44 -43.82
CA PRO A 225 -39.41 -71.06 -43.65
C PRO A 225 -39.41 -72.24 -42.67
#